data_AF-A0A5K1A080-F1
#
_entry.id   AF-A0A5K1A080-F1
#
_cell.length_a   1.000
_cell.length_b   1.000
_cell.length_c   1.000
_cell.angle_alpha   90.00
_cell.angle_beta   90.00
_cell.angle_gamma   90.00
#
_symmetry.space_group_name_H-M   'P 1'
#
loop_
_entity.id
_entity.type
_entity.pdbx_description
1 polymer ?
#
loop_
_entity_poly.entity_id
_entity_poly.type
_entity_poly.pdbx_seq_one_letter_code
_entity_poly.pdbx_strand_id
1 'polypeptide(L)'
;LGMGSALETICGQAYGAGKLDMLGIYLQRSWVILNSTALVLCIFYIFATPFLKLIGQASEISESAGTFAIWMIPQLFAYSMNYPIAKFLQAQSKIMPMAAIAFVAL
;
A
#
# COMPACT_ATOMS: atom_id res chain seq x y z
N LEU A 1 -2.49 11.19 -3.67
CA LEU A 1 -1.80 12.51 -3.49
C LEU A 1 -2.32 13.29 -2.27
N GLY A 2 -3.63 13.42 -2.03
CA GLY A 2 -4.15 14.20 -0.89
C GLY A 2 -3.84 13.67 0.53
N MET A 3 -4.01 12.37 0.80
CA MET A 3 -3.76 11.81 2.15
C MET A 3 -2.27 11.70 2.50
N GLY A 4 -1.39 11.55 1.50
CA GLY A 4 0.05 11.36 1.70
C GLY A 4 0.77 12.61 2.20
N SER A 5 0.35 13.80 1.76
CA SER A 5 0.97 15.08 2.15
C SER A 5 0.62 15.49 3.58
N ALA A 6 -0.60 15.23 4.04
CA ALA A 6 -0.99 15.51 5.43
C ALA A 6 -0.21 14.65 6.43
N LEU A 7 0.04 13.38 6.08
CA LEU A 7 0.84 12.47 6.90
C LEU A 7 2.31 12.92 6.98
N GLU A 8 2.85 13.44 5.88
CA GLU A 8 4.21 13.98 5.80
C GLU A 8 4.41 15.17 6.74
N THR A 9 3.45 16.10 6.80
CA THR A 9 3.48 17.24 7.73
C THR A 9 3.39 16.77 9.19
N ILE A 10 2.48 15.87 9.51
CA ILE A 10 2.29 15.37 10.89
C ILE A 10 3.52 14.59 11.36
N CYS A 11 4.07 13.72 10.51
CA CYS A 11 5.27 12.95 10.84
C CYS A 11 6.52 13.84 10.94
N GLY A 12 6.66 14.86 10.09
CA GLY A 12 7.73 15.86 10.20
C GLY A 12 7.66 16.66 11.49
N GLN A 13 6.46 17.05 11.94
CA GLN A 13 6.28 17.73 13.22
C GLN A 13 6.51 16.81 14.43
N ALA A 14 6.08 15.54 14.38
CA ALA A 14 6.33 14.57 15.44
C ALA A 14 7.81 14.19 15.58
N TYR A 15 8.53 14.10 14.46
CA TYR A 15 9.98 13.85 14.43
C TYR A 15 10.78 15.06 14.94
N GLY A 16 10.43 16.28 14.51
CA GLY A 16 11.03 17.51 15.04
C GLY A 16 10.81 17.72 16.55
N ALA A 17 9.75 17.13 17.11
CA ALA A 17 9.46 17.12 18.54
C ALA A 17 10.12 15.96 19.33
N GLY A 18 10.96 15.12 18.69
CA GLY A 18 11.70 14.04 19.33
C GLY A 18 10.87 12.80 19.72
N LYS A 19 9.62 12.68 19.25
CA LYS A 19 8.71 11.59 19.63
C LYS A 19 8.80 10.38 18.70
N LEU A 20 9.99 9.76 18.62
CA LEU A 20 10.25 8.57 17.80
C LEU A 20 9.35 7.38 18.18
N ASP A 21 9.03 7.25 19.46
CA ASP A 21 8.19 6.17 20.00
C ASP A 21 6.75 6.23 19.44
N MET A 22 6.16 7.43 19.37
CA MET A 22 4.87 7.63 18.72
C MET A 22 4.90 7.31 17.23
N LEU A 23 6.01 7.61 16.54
CA LEU A 23 6.16 7.33 15.11
C LEU A 23 6.05 5.83 14.82
N GLY A 24 6.62 4.98 15.70
CA GLY A 24 6.52 3.52 15.60
C GLY A 24 5.09 3.01 15.80
N ILE A 25 4.36 3.57 16.78
CA ILE A 25 2.94 3.22 17.03
C ILE A 25 2.07 3.60 15.82
N TYR A 26 2.32 4.75 15.19
CA TYR A 26 1.63 5.16 13.97
C TYR A 26 1.92 4.23 12.78
N LEU A 27 3.16 3.75 12.65
CA LEU A 27 3.54 2.79 11.62
C LEU A 27 2.76 1.46 11.78
N GLN A 28 2.74 0.92 13.00
CA GLN A 28 2.00 -0.32 13.30
C GLN A 28 0.51 -0.17 13.04
N ARG A 29 -0.11 0.94 13.50
CA ARG A 29 -1.53 1.22 13.22
C ARG A 29 -1.82 1.34 11.73
N SER A 30 -0.93 2.01 10.99
CA SER A 30 -1.06 2.15 9.54
C SER A 30 -1.00 0.79 8.85
N TRP A 31 -0.08 -0.11 9.26
CA TRP A 31 -0.04 -1.48 8.73
C TRP A 31 -1.31 -2.26 8.99
N VAL A 32 -1.90 -2.18 10.18
CA VAL A 32 -3.16 -2.88 10.48
C VAL A 32 -4.29 -2.37 9.58
N ILE A 33 -4.42 -1.05 9.42
CA ILE A 33 -5.45 -0.45 8.57
C ILE A 33 -5.24 -0.83 7.10
N LEU A 34 -4.01 -0.70 6.60
CA LEU A 34 -3.67 -1.00 5.21
C LEU A 34 -3.79 -2.48 4.88
N ASN A 35 -3.36 -3.39 5.76
CA ASN A 35 -3.56 -4.83 5.57
C ASN A 35 -5.04 -5.20 5.62
N SER A 36 -5.81 -4.62 6.54
CA SER A 36 -7.26 -4.87 6.60
C SER A 36 -7.96 -4.41 5.32
N THR A 37 -7.55 -3.25 4.79
CA THR A 37 -8.08 -2.71 3.52
C THR A 37 -7.65 -3.57 2.33
N ALA A 38 -6.40 -4.03 2.31
CA ALA A 38 -5.89 -4.94 1.28
C ALA A 38 -6.62 -6.29 1.29
N LEU A 39 -6.98 -6.80 2.46
CA LEU A 39 -7.75 -8.04 2.61
C LEU A 39 -9.17 -7.88 2.05
N VAL A 40 -9.85 -6.77 2.34
CA VAL A 40 -11.15 -6.46 1.72
C VAL A 40 -11.03 -6.36 0.21
N LEU A 41 -10.03 -5.64 -0.30
CA LEU A 41 -9.75 -5.53 -1.75
C LEU A 41 -9.45 -6.89 -2.40
N CYS A 42 -8.75 -7.80 -1.72
CA CYS A 42 -8.49 -9.15 -2.24
C CYS A 42 -9.77 -9.92 -2.52
N ILE A 43 -10.78 -9.78 -1.64
CA ILE A 43 -12.09 -10.41 -1.86
C ILE A 43 -12.69 -9.89 -3.17
N PHE A 44 -12.65 -8.58 -3.42
CA PHE A 44 -13.11 -8.01 -4.69
C PHE A 44 -12.32 -8.51 -5.90
N TYR A 45 -10.99 -8.66 -5.78
CA TYR A 45 -10.13 -9.14 -6.85
C TYR A 45 -10.39 -10.61 -7.20
N ILE A 46 -10.68 -11.46 -6.21
CA ILE A 46 -11.09 -12.85 -6.43
C ILE A 46 -12.43 -12.93 -7.17
N PHE A 47 -13.36 -12.03 -6.84
CA PHE A 47 -14.66 -11.94 -7.52
C PHE A 47 -14.67 -11.06 -8.77
N ALA A 48 -13.51 -10.62 -9.27
CA ALA A 48 -13.44 -9.74 -10.44
C ALA A 48 -14.00 -10.40 -11.71
N THR A 49 -13.70 -11.68 -11.95
CA THR A 49 -14.20 -12.44 -13.12
C THR A 49 -15.73 -12.51 -13.18
N PRO A 50 -16.45 -12.98 -12.13
CA PRO A 50 -17.91 -13.02 -12.17
C PRO A 50 -18.54 -11.62 -12.22
N PHE A 51 -17.91 -10.63 -11.59
CA PHE A 51 -18.40 -9.24 -11.62
C PHE A 51 -18.33 -8.64 -13.03
N LEU A 52 -17.23 -8.87 -13.75
CA LEU A 52 -17.07 -8.45 -15.14
C LEU A 52 -18.06 -9.16 -16.06
N LYS A 53 -18.23 -10.49 -15.91
CA LYS A 53 -19.22 -11.25 -16.67
C LYS A 53 -20.65 -10.74 -16.43
N LEU A 54 -20.98 -10.33 -15.20
CA LEU A 54 -22.28 -9.73 -14.83
C LEU A 54 -22.56 -8.39 -15.54
N ILE A 55 -21.53 -7.60 -15.81
CA ILE A 55 -21.64 -6.31 -16.52
C ILE A 55 -21.75 -6.50 -18.05
N GLY A 56 -21.68 -7.75 -18.53
CA GLY A 56 -21.77 -8.09 -19.95
C GLY A 56 -20.44 -8.02 -20.69
N GLN A 57 -19.31 -8.04 -19.98
CA GLN A 57 -17.99 -8.16 -20.61
C GLN A 57 -17.78 -9.54 -21.25
N ALA A 58 -16.96 -9.60 -22.30
CA ALA A 58 -16.66 -10.85 -22.98
C ALA A 58 -15.96 -11.83 -22.02
N SER A 59 -16.28 -13.13 -22.13
CA SER A 59 -15.73 -14.15 -21.24
C SER A 59 -14.20 -14.20 -21.25
N GLU A 60 -13.57 -14.08 -22.42
CA GLU A 60 -12.10 -14.05 -22.56
C GLU A 60 -11.46 -12.84 -21.84
N ILE A 61 -12.08 -11.67 -21.96
CA ILE A 61 -11.58 -10.45 -21.32
C ILE A 61 -11.77 -10.55 -19.80
N SER A 62 -12.90 -11.08 -19.34
CA SER A 62 -13.20 -11.28 -17.93
C SER A 62 -12.25 -12.28 -17.27
N GLU A 63 -11.89 -13.36 -17.95
CA GLU A 63 -10.94 -14.36 -17.45
C GLU A 63 -9.50 -13.85 -17.43
N SER A 64 -9.09 -13.09 -18.45
CA SER A 64 -7.78 -12.44 -18.48
C SER A 64 -7.66 -11.41 -17.35
N ALA A 65 -8.69 -10.59 -17.15
CA ALA A 65 -8.74 -9.59 -16.08
C ALA A 65 -8.75 -10.24 -14.69
N GLY A 66 -9.48 -11.34 -14.51
CA GLY A 66 -9.48 -12.11 -13.26
C GLY A 66 -8.14 -12.75 -12.93
N THR A 67 -7.50 -13.35 -13.93
CA THR A 67 -6.14 -13.91 -13.77
C THR A 67 -5.16 -12.81 -13.37
N PHE A 68 -5.19 -11.68 -14.06
CA PHE A 68 -4.36 -10.52 -13.73
C PHE A 68 -4.64 -9.99 -12.31
N ALA A 69 -5.91 -9.93 -11.90
CA ALA A 69 -6.30 -9.53 -10.55
C ALA A 69 -5.67 -10.45 -9.49
N ILE A 70 -5.71 -11.78 -9.68
CA ILE A 70 -5.08 -12.72 -8.74
C ILE A 70 -3.57 -12.49 -8.64
N TRP A 71 -2.89 -12.25 -9.77
CA TRP A 71 -1.47 -11.92 -9.79
C TRP A 71 -1.14 -10.59 -9.10
N MET A 72 -2.08 -9.65 -9.02
CA MET A 72 -1.90 -8.38 -8.31
C MET A 72 -2.07 -8.50 -6.79
N ILE A 73 -2.67 -9.58 -6.26
CA ILE A 73 -2.91 -9.75 -4.81
C ILE A 73 -1.60 -9.68 -4.00
N PRO A 74 -0.53 -10.45 -4.32
CA PRO A 74 0.73 -10.36 -3.59
C PRO A 74 1.34 -8.95 -3.64
N GLN A 75 1.23 -8.30 -4.79
CA GLN A 75 1.72 -6.93 -5.00
C GLN A 75 0.97 -5.92 -4.11
N LEU A 76 -0.34 -6.09 -3.93
CA LEU A 76 -1.17 -5.25 -3.06
C LEU A 76 -0.69 -5.29 -1.61
N PHE A 77 -0.42 -6.49 -1.08
CA PHE A 77 0.13 -6.66 0.27
C PHE A 77 1.54 -6.09 0.38
N ALA A 78 2.40 -6.31 -0.61
CA ALA A 78 3.74 -5.72 -0.65
C ALA A 78 3.68 -4.18 -0.58
N TYR A 79 2.75 -3.54 -1.30
CA TYR A 79 2.55 -2.09 -1.21
C TYR A 79 1.96 -1.65 0.13
N SER A 80 1.03 -2.41 0.70
CA SER A 80 0.43 -2.12 2.01
C SER A 80 1.48 -2.03 3.12
N MET A 81 2.57 -2.80 3.01
CA MET A 81 3.70 -2.78 3.93
C MET A 81 4.74 -1.72 3.57
N ASN A 82 5.10 -1.59 2.29
CA ASN A 82 6.12 -0.65 1.84
C ASN A 82 5.71 0.82 1.99
N TYR A 83 4.43 1.14 1.76
CA TYR A 83 3.96 2.52 1.76
C TYR A 83 4.11 3.23 3.12
N PRO A 84 3.76 2.61 4.27
CA PRO A 84 4.02 3.17 5.58
C PRO A 84 5.50 3.24 5.94
N ILE A 85 6.29 2.22 5.58
CA ILE A 85 7.74 2.20 5.81
C ILE A 85 8.40 3.37 5.07
N ALA A 86 8.00 3.57 3.82
CA ALA A 86 8.45 4.67 2.97
C ALA A 86 8.17 6.03 3.64
N LYS A 87 6.93 6.25 4.08
CA LYS A 87 6.55 7.50 4.77
C LYS A 87 7.23 7.66 6.13
N PHE A 88 7.46 6.57 6.86
CA PHE A 88 8.18 6.57 8.13
C PHE A 88 9.65 6.94 7.95
N LEU A 89 10.35 6.36 6.97
CA LEU A 89 11.75 6.69 6.68
C LEU A 89 11.92 8.10 6.09
N GLN A 90 10.97 8.52 5.24
CA GLN A 90 10.91 9.88 4.70
C GLN A 90 10.75 10.93 5.80
N ALA A 91 9.90 10.67 6.80
CA ALA A 91 9.70 11.57 7.95
C ALA A 91 10.95 11.70 8.85
N GLN A 92 11.83 10.70 8.85
CA GLN A 92 13.11 10.75 9.59
C GLN A 92 14.26 11.38 8.78
N SER A 93 13.98 11.88 7.57
CA SER A 93 15.00 12.27 6.58
C SER A 93 16.04 11.17 6.26
N LYS A 94 15.72 9.90 6.56
CA LYS A 94 16.59 8.74 6.32
C LYS A 94 16.14 8.03 5.04
N ILE A 95 16.31 8.69 3.91
CA ILE A 95 15.82 8.22 2.60
C ILE A 95 16.77 7.19 1.95
N MET A 96 18.02 7.08 2.43
CA MET A 96 19.04 6.13 1.94
C MET A 96 18.56 4.66 1.82
N PRO A 97 17.82 4.08 2.78
CA PRO A 97 17.33 2.70 2.66
C PRO A 97 16.28 2.56 1.55
N MET A 98 15.43 3.58 1.36
CA MET A 98 14.44 3.58 0.26
C MET A 98 15.12 3.71 -1.10
N ALA A 99 16.15 4.56 -1.20
CA ALA A 99 16.95 4.71 -2.41
C ALA A 99 17.67 3.41 -2.79
N ALA A 100 18.20 2.67 -1.81
CA ALA A 100 18.83 1.37 -2.04
C ALA A 100 17.83 0.31 -2.52
N ILE A 101 16.64 0.22 -1.91
CA ILE A 101 15.59 -0.71 -2.34
C ILE A 101 15.12 -0.37 -3.76
N ALA A 102 14.95 0.92 -4.08
CA ALA A 102 14.56 1.37 -5.41
C ALA A 102 15.64 1.09 -6.48
N PHE A 103 16.92 1.22 -6.11
CA PHE A 103 18.04 0.90 -7.00
C PHE A 103 18.17 -0.61 -7.27
N VAL A 104 17.93 -1.46 -6.27
CA VAL A 104 17.95 -2.93 -6.44
C VAL A 104 16.72 -3.43 -7.22
N ALA A 105 15.60 -2.71 -7.16
CA ALA A 105 14.39 -3.04 -7.90
C ALA A 105 14.43 -2.60 -9.38
N LEU A 106 15.42 -1.81 -9.79
CA LEU A 106 15.65 -1.34 -11.16
C LEU A 106 16.58 -2.30 -11.91
#